data_AF-A0A6S6SJC3-F1
#
_entry.id   AF-A0A6S6SJC3-F1
#
_cell.length_a   1.000
_cell.length_b   1.000
_cell.length_c   1.000
_cell.angle_alpha   90.00
_cell.angle_beta   90.00
_cell.angle_gamma   90.00
#
_symmetry.space_group_name_H-M   'P 1'
#
loop_
_entity.id
_entity.type
_entity.pdbx_description
1 polymer ?
#
loop_
_entity_poly.entity_id
_entity_poly.type
_entity_poly.pdbx_seq_one_letter_code
_entity_poly.pdbx_strand_id
1 'polypeptide(L)'
;MENKNRNKNWVDFDKKIIYLYEKLFDSDKNMLIEYFSDKTTKKQANRKKTIDNWLKGDTKKPNNFQLAKFRITEYVLNGEQLLTYQAFEKWPIKVFQDRVDLYLTQKNNLDIPNQMKYIYFFSTTENKLSYFEINYPNSENDAIIHLSSPTYTSHAIYRGEITIHSSMCYINVSNDFDYMNYIFKNNVDFYKDEVKVFGVAQSVDALTREPKAFLTLLTSNKLTNEEECRYAHKLNYSNLMIADDFSPGCALERDYFLENFAEKIRDLNRDTNHYAINEHFKNDMYFDIVLQEYQSYIELLEQSLYQNDYPINHKRQSILFALEHMCKEKKEEATILYLLDADSLNILDSKNSIMDMQLTLVKEDKLTLSYLFIVEDISLLTKGVIEQIRYLETNNISVKLTTNSRSIYSKILIVKNKDFAIYKRKNEQNDNHVTRSANTIELLGYEVEALEKDAIPIEKFLENNYPLNGQWYHYSFKSKQDNNSLQESVFEINNYTFTASFPQGKRQGSLIQTNEYTLILLQHSVIRLHNIHLKEKIFYVSIIGKEVGIHHKDVLLFGLFSKKKLSKEQALLLLNSIHHKDDEEFRVKICNDFHSTLAYFDADDDTMT
;
A
#
# COMPACT_ATOMS: atom_id res chain seq x y z
N MET A 1 32.64 31.57 -48.28
CA MET A 1 32.16 30.58 -49.27
C MET A 1 32.89 29.27 -49.02
N GLU A 2 32.21 28.27 -48.46
CA GLU A 2 32.49 26.84 -48.72
C GLU A 2 31.22 26.05 -48.36
N ASN A 3 30.28 26.07 -49.31
CA ASN A 3 29.20 25.09 -49.39
C ASN A 3 29.80 23.78 -49.89
N LYS A 4 29.98 22.78 -49.02
CA LYS A 4 30.25 21.40 -49.43
C LYS A 4 29.19 20.46 -48.86
N ASN A 5 28.19 20.22 -49.71
CA ASN A 5 27.47 18.96 -49.91
C ASN A 5 27.77 17.85 -48.88
N ARG A 6 26.91 17.72 -47.87
CA ARG A 6 26.66 16.40 -47.24
C ARG A 6 25.50 15.72 -47.98
N ASN A 7 25.73 15.36 -49.24
CA ASN A 7 24.96 14.30 -49.90
C ASN A 7 25.34 12.99 -49.19
N LYS A 8 24.60 12.61 -48.14
CA LYS A 8 24.63 11.25 -47.60
C LYS A 8 23.94 10.35 -48.65
N ASN A 9 24.74 9.73 -49.50
CA ASN A 9 24.28 8.83 -50.54
C ASN A 9 23.78 7.53 -49.92
N TRP A 10 22.49 7.28 -50.07
CA TRP A 10 21.96 5.92 -49.92
C TRP A 10 22.41 5.12 -51.14
N VAL A 11 23.11 4.02 -50.91
CA VAL A 11 23.67 3.19 -51.97
C VAL A 11 22.64 2.16 -52.41
N ASP A 12 22.29 2.15 -53.71
CA ASP A 12 21.43 1.13 -54.35
C ASP A 12 20.10 0.83 -53.61
N PHE A 13 19.48 1.84 -52.99
CA PHE A 13 18.31 1.63 -52.12
C PHE A 13 17.13 0.97 -52.85
N ASP A 14 16.78 1.48 -54.02
CA ASP A 14 15.76 0.94 -54.91
C ASP A 14 16.05 -0.52 -55.30
N LYS A 15 17.29 -0.81 -55.73
CA LYS A 15 17.70 -2.17 -56.11
C LYS A 15 17.57 -3.15 -54.94
N LYS A 16 17.88 -2.72 -53.72
CA LYS A 16 17.71 -3.54 -52.51
C LYS A 16 16.24 -3.83 -52.22
N ILE A 17 15.36 -2.83 -52.35
CA ILE A 17 13.92 -3.02 -52.16
C ILE A 17 13.34 -3.94 -53.24
N ILE A 18 13.73 -3.75 -54.50
CA ILE A 18 13.35 -4.63 -55.62
C ILE A 18 13.82 -6.05 -55.36
N TYR A 19 15.05 -6.22 -54.88
CA TYR A 19 15.58 -7.55 -54.59
C TYR A 19 14.85 -8.25 -53.43
N LEU A 20 14.51 -7.52 -52.34
CA LEU A 20 13.65 -8.08 -51.29
C LEU A 20 12.27 -8.47 -51.83
N TYR A 21 11.68 -7.62 -52.67
CA TYR A 21 10.41 -7.91 -53.33
C TYR A 21 10.48 -9.20 -54.14
N GLU A 22 11.51 -9.36 -54.97
CA GLU A 22 11.66 -10.53 -55.86
C GLU A 22 12.05 -11.81 -55.12
N LYS A 23 12.94 -11.72 -54.13
CA LYS A 23 13.59 -12.90 -53.51
C LYS A 23 13.10 -13.24 -52.12
N LEU A 24 12.81 -12.25 -51.28
CA LEU A 24 12.35 -12.50 -49.92
C LEU A 24 10.82 -12.62 -49.85
N PHE A 25 10.11 -11.94 -50.74
CA PHE A 25 8.65 -11.88 -50.75
C PHE A 25 8.01 -12.50 -52.00
N ASP A 26 8.77 -13.20 -52.85
CA ASP A 26 8.27 -13.91 -54.04
C ASP A 26 7.37 -13.06 -54.96
N SER A 27 7.74 -11.78 -55.12
CA SER A 27 6.95 -10.78 -55.84
C SER A 27 5.56 -10.48 -55.24
N ASP A 28 5.33 -10.81 -53.97
CA ASP A 28 4.16 -10.38 -53.21
C ASP A 28 4.35 -8.97 -52.64
N LYS A 29 3.67 -8.03 -53.30
CA LYS A 29 3.69 -6.62 -52.94
C LYS A 29 2.98 -6.32 -51.62
N ASN A 30 1.96 -7.09 -51.26
CA ASN A 30 1.24 -6.90 -50.00
C ASN A 30 2.12 -7.29 -48.81
N MET A 31 2.88 -8.38 -48.95
CA MET A 31 3.89 -8.80 -47.97
C MET A 31 4.97 -7.72 -47.81
N LEU A 32 5.50 -7.18 -48.92
CA LEU A 32 6.46 -6.08 -48.85
C LEU A 32 5.88 -4.84 -48.13
N ILE A 33 4.61 -4.50 -48.37
CA ILE A 33 3.93 -3.39 -47.67
C ILE A 33 3.81 -3.69 -46.17
N GLU A 34 3.38 -4.90 -45.80
CA GLU A 34 3.22 -5.33 -44.41
C GLU A 34 4.54 -5.25 -43.63
N TYR A 35 5.62 -5.79 -44.19
CA TYR A 35 6.92 -5.84 -43.52
C TYR A 35 7.62 -4.48 -43.44
N PHE A 36 7.26 -3.52 -44.30
CA PHE A 36 7.71 -2.13 -44.23
C PHE A 36 6.68 -1.17 -43.59
N SER A 37 5.71 -1.70 -42.83
CA SER A 37 4.75 -0.97 -42.00
C SER A 37 5.09 -1.04 -40.50
N ASP A 38 4.58 -0.06 -39.74
CA ASP A 38 4.75 0.04 -38.28
C ASP A 38 3.93 -1.04 -37.55
N LYS A 39 4.48 -1.64 -36.49
CA LYS A 39 3.81 -2.63 -35.64
C LYS A 39 2.48 -2.13 -35.03
N THR A 40 2.30 -0.81 -34.94
CA THR A 40 1.23 -0.19 -34.15
C THR A 40 0.05 0.38 -34.95
N THR A 41 0.06 0.39 -36.29
CA THR A 41 -0.98 1.12 -37.05
C THR A 41 -1.58 0.40 -38.27
N LYS A 42 -2.92 0.43 -38.38
CA LYS A 42 -3.75 0.04 -39.56
C LYS A 42 -3.59 0.99 -40.77
N LYS A 43 -2.42 1.60 -41.00
CA LYS A 43 -2.17 2.56 -42.10
C LYS A 43 -1.51 1.92 -43.33
N GLN A 44 -1.95 0.72 -43.75
CA GLN A 44 -1.45 0.04 -44.95
C GLN A 44 -1.66 0.87 -46.23
N ALA A 45 -2.78 1.61 -46.33
CA ALA A 45 -3.13 2.41 -47.51
C ALA A 45 -2.11 3.53 -47.82
N ASN A 46 -1.55 4.19 -46.80
CA ASN A 46 -0.57 5.28 -47.00
C ASN A 46 0.82 4.75 -47.39
N ARG A 47 1.12 3.48 -47.08
CA ARG A 47 2.41 2.87 -47.39
C ARG A 47 2.50 2.32 -48.81
N LYS A 48 1.36 1.93 -49.39
CA LYS A 48 1.26 1.45 -50.77
C LYS A 48 1.92 2.40 -51.78
N LYS A 49 1.59 3.70 -51.73
CA LYS A 49 2.17 4.72 -52.62
C LYS A 49 3.68 4.89 -52.42
N THR A 50 4.17 4.78 -51.18
CA THR A 50 5.61 4.86 -50.88
C THR A 50 6.36 3.65 -51.43
N ILE A 51 5.81 2.44 -51.23
CA ILE A 51 6.38 1.20 -51.74
C ILE A 51 6.36 1.16 -53.28
N ASP A 52 5.28 1.66 -53.90
CA ASP A 52 5.20 1.84 -55.36
C ASP A 52 6.34 2.70 -55.89
N ASN A 53 6.65 3.80 -55.20
CA ASN A 53 7.73 4.69 -55.60
C ASN A 53 9.12 4.09 -55.37
N TRP A 54 9.26 3.20 -54.37
CA TRP A 54 10.52 2.48 -54.14
C TRP A 54 10.75 1.42 -55.23
N LEU A 55 9.71 0.68 -55.61
CA LEU A 55 9.77 -0.35 -56.65
C LEU A 55 9.96 0.23 -58.06
N LYS A 56 9.54 1.48 -58.31
CA LYS A 56 9.74 2.16 -59.60
C LYS A 56 11.19 2.57 -59.89
N GLY A 57 12.10 2.48 -58.92
CA GLY A 57 13.50 2.89 -59.12
C GLY A 57 13.77 4.39 -58.96
N ASP A 58 12.73 5.20 -58.73
CA ASP A 58 12.86 6.66 -58.69
C ASP A 58 13.40 7.19 -57.34
N THR A 59 13.50 6.32 -56.33
CA THR A 59 13.84 6.72 -54.96
C THR A 59 15.33 6.55 -54.65
N LYS A 60 16.10 7.63 -54.82
CA LYS A 60 17.51 7.68 -54.42
C LYS A 60 17.73 7.79 -52.92
N LYS A 61 16.74 8.29 -52.16
CA LYS A 61 16.78 8.42 -50.71
C LYS A 61 15.35 8.29 -50.15
N PRO A 62 15.08 7.35 -49.24
CA PRO A 62 13.76 7.21 -48.64
C PRO A 62 13.48 8.33 -47.62
N ASN A 63 12.28 8.92 -47.69
CA ASN A 63 11.80 9.87 -46.69
C ASN A 63 11.36 9.14 -45.42
N ASN A 64 11.81 9.61 -44.25
CA ASN A 64 11.45 9.06 -42.92
C ASN A 64 11.63 7.53 -42.81
N PHE A 65 12.75 7.00 -43.30
CA PHE A 65 13.07 5.57 -43.17
C PHE A 65 13.48 5.22 -41.74
N GLN A 66 12.53 4.68 -40.97
CA GLN A 66 12.72 4.29 -39.57
C GLN A 66 12.70 2.77 -39.47
N LEU A 67 13.82 2.13 -39.83
CA LEU A 67 13.93 0.67 -39.87
C LEU A 67 13.47 -0.01 -38.58
N ALA A 68 13.82 0.55 -37.42
CA ALA A 68 13.45 0.02 -36.10
C ALA A 68 11.93 -0.08 -35.87
N LYS A 69 11.11 0.63 -36.65
CA LYS A 69 9.65 0.53 -36.58
C LYS A 69 9.05 -0.51 -37.53
N PHE A 70 9.82 -0.99 -38.50
CA PHE A 70 9.34 -1.90 -39.54
C PHE A 70 9.47 -3.35 -39.09
N ARG A 71 8.49 -4.18 -39.46
CA ARG A 71 8.50 -5.62 -39.18
C ARG A 71 9.60 -6.38 -39.93
N ILE A 72 10.19 -5.82 -40.98
CA ILE A 72 11.37 -6.40 -41.65
C ILE A 72 12.56 -6.63 -40.68
N THR A 73 12.60 -5.93 -39.54
CA THR A 73 13.60 -6.17 -38.47
C THR A 73 13.40 -7.47 -37.70
N GLU A 74 12.28 -8.15 -37.91
CA GLU A 74 11.96 -9.46 -37.32
C GLU A 74 12.75 -10.59 -38.00
N TYR A 75 13.25 -10.37 -39.23
CA TYR A 75 14.15 -11.31 -39.89
C TYR A 75 15.54 -11.31 -39.24
N VAL A 76 16.02 -12.48 -38.88
CA VAL A 76 17.29 -12.71 -38.17
C VAL A 76 18.11 -13.76 -38.90
N LEU A 77 19.43 -13.58 -38.92
CA LEU A 77 20.41 -14.51 -39.46
C LEU A 77 21.54 -14.68 -38.43
N ASN A 78 21.69 -15.88 -37.89
CA ASN A 78 22.65 -16.23 -36.83
C ASN A 78 22.52 -15.34 -35.57
N GLY A 79 21.29 -15.07 -35.13
CA GLY A 79 21.03 -14.26 -33.93
C GLY A 79 21.12 -12.73 -34.11
N GLU A 80 21.57 -12.26 -35.28
CA GLU A 80 21.62 -10.83 -35.64
C GLU A 80 20.52 -10.44 -36.63
N GLN A 81 20.08 -9.18 -36.63
CA GLN A 81 19.12 -8.69 -37.63
C GLN A 81 19.63 -8.97 -39.04
N LEU A 82 18.79 -9.60 -39.87
CA LEU A 82 19.10 -9.94 -41.25
C LEU A 82 19.59 -8.70 -42.02
N LEU A 83 18.88 -7.59 -41.84
CA LEU A 83 19.17 -6.30 -42.45
C LEU A 83 19.18 -5.20 -41.38
N THR A 84 20.33 -4.58 -41.16
CA THR A 84 20.46 -3.40 -40.29
C THR A 84 20.19 -2.11 -41.07
N TYR A 85 20.09 -0.97 -40.39
CA TYR A 85 19.93 0.32 -41.05
C TYR A 85 21.09 0.60 -42.03
N GLN A 86 22.31 0.15 -41.69
CA GLN A 86 23.48 0.28 -42.55
C GLN A 86 23.39 -0.59 -43.82
N ALA A 87 22.67 -1.71 -43.77
CA ALA A 87 22.44 -2.55 -44.94
C ALA A 87 21.69 -1.78 -46.03
N PHE A 88 20.73 -0.92 -45.65
CA PHE A 88 20.01 -0.08 -46.61
C PHE A 88 20.77 1.20 -46.99
N GLU A 89 21.44 1.85 -46.04
CA GLU A 89 22.12 3.13 -46.30
C GLU A 89 23.45 2.96 -47.05
N LYS A 90 24.28 1.98 -46.67
CA LYS A 90 25.71 1.95 -47.04
C LYS A 90 26.16 0.74 -47.86
N TRP A 91 25.56 -0.43 -47.67
CA TRP A 91 26.05 -1.64 -48.34
C TRP A 91 25.87 -1.53 -49.87
N PRO A 92 26.85 -1.95 -50.69
CA PRO A 92 26.62 -2.17 -52.12
C PRO A 92 25.58 -3.26 -52.33
N ILE A 93 24.83 -3.21 -53.45
CA ILE A 93 23.80 -4.23 -53.75
C ILE A 93 24.30 -5.67 -53.63
N LYS A 94 25.53 -5.97 -54.08
CA LYS A 94 26.09 -7.32 -54.03
C LYS A 94 26.17 -7.88 -52.60
N VAL A 95 26.68 -7.10 -51.65
CA VAL A 95 26.77 -7.50 -50.23
C VAL A 95 25.39 -7.72 -49.62
N PHE A 96 24.42 -6.90 -50.03
CA PHE A 96 23.03 -7.05 -49.60
C PHE A 96 22.40 -8.34 -50.15
N GLN A 97 22.62 -8.64 -51.43
CA GLN A 97 22.14 -9.87 -52.08
C GLN A 97 22.76 -11.10 -51.43
N ASP A 98 24.08 -11.14 -51.29
CA ASP A 98 24.81 -12.26 -50.67
C ASP A 98 24.26 -12.58 -49.27
N ARG A 99 23.91 -11.56 -48.47
CA ARG A 99 23.35 -11.72 -47.12
C ARG A 99 21.92 -12.30 -47.13
N VAL A 100 21.08 -11.86 -48.07
CA VAL A 100 19.70 -12.33 -48.21
C VAL A 100 19.66 -13.72 -48.83
N ASP A 101 20.47 -14.00 -49.85
CA ASP A 101 20.61 -15.34 -50.46
C ASP A 101 21.12 -16.36 -49.44
N LEU A 102 22.04 -15.97 -48.57
CA LEU A 102 22.48 -16.82 -47.46
C LEU A 102 21.30 -17.17 -46.53
N TYR A 103 20.49 -16.18 -46.16
CA TYR A 103 19.28 -16.42 -45.37
C TYR A 103 18.27 -17.32 -46.07
N LEU A 104 18.01 -17.12 -47.37
CA LEU A 104 17.07 -17.94 -48.14
C LEU A 104 17.56 -19.38 -48.31
N THR A 105 18.85 -19.55 -48.57
CA THR A 105 19.48 -20.89 -48.70
C THR A 105 19.39 -21.64 -47.38
N GLN A 106 19.68 -20.97 -46.26
CA GLN A 106 19.59 -21.57 -44.93
C GLN A 106 18.14 -21.86 -44.51
N LYS A 107 17.20 -20.96 -44.83
CA LYS A 107 15.75 -21.17 -44.61
C LYS A 107 15.24 -22.41 -45.36
N ASN A 108 15.64 -22.59 -46.60
CA ASN A 108 15.19 -23.71 -47.44
C ASN A 108 15.81 -25.07 -47.05
N ASN A 109 16.88 -25.07 -46.26
CA ASN A 109 17.57 -26.28 -45.76
C ASN A 109 17.16 -26.67 -44.33
N LEU A 110 16.07 -26.11 -43.78
CA LEU A 110 15.55 -26.46 -42.46
C LEU A 110 14.83 -27.82 -42.49
N ASP A 111 15.55 -28.87 -42.10
CA ASP A 111 14.99 -30.18 -41.81
C ASP A 111 14.64 -30.27 -40.32
N ILE A 112 13.45 -29.75 -40.00
CA ILE A 112 12.96 -29.54 -38.63
C ILE A 112 12.90 -30.84 -37.80
N PRO A 113 12.46 -32.00 -38.32
CA PRO A 113 12.56 -33.27 -37.62
C PRO A 113 14.00 -33.59 -37.20
N ASN A 114 14.98 -33.48 -38.10
CA ASN A 114 16.36 -33.89 -37.84
C ASN A 114 17.16 -32.96 -36.91
N GLN A 115 16.59 -31.81 -36.52
CA GLN A 115 17.21 -30.88 -35.55
C GLN A 115 16.60 -30.95 -34.15
N MET A 116 15.42 -31.57 -33.97
CA MET A 116 14.77 -31.70 -32.66
C MET A 116 15.37 -32.88 -31.88
N LYS A 117 15.98 -32.61 -30.73
CA LYS A 117 16.70 -33.65 -29.97
C LYS A 117 16.27 -33.83 -28.53
N TYR A 118 15.76 -32.78 -27.87
CA TYR A 118 15.46 -32.86 -26.43
C TYR A 118 14.13 -32.21 -26.08
N ILE A 119 13.34 -32.88 -25.25
CA ILE A 119 12.10 -32.34 -24.65
C ILE A 119 12.32 -32.20 -23.15
N TYR A 120 12.45 -30.97 -22.67
CA TYR A 120 12.59 -30.65 -21.25
C TYR A 120 11.24 -30.48 -20.57
N PHE A 121 11.16 -30.95 -19.33
CA PHE A 121 10.00 -30.85 -18.45
C PHE A 121 10.45 -30.81 -16.98
N PHE A 122 9.54 -30.41 -16.09
CA PHE A 122 9.78 -30.47 -14.66
C PHE A 122 9.44 -31.86 -14.10
N SER A 123 10.43 -32.55 -13.53
CA SER A 123 10.24 -33.85 -12.89
C SER A 123 9.84 -33.67 -11.43
N THR A 124 8.62 -34.05 -11.08
CA THR A 124 8.14 -34.04 -9.68
C THR A 124 8.89 -35.04 -8.80
N THR A 125 9.37 -36.15 -9.37
CA THR A 125 10.15 -37.19 -8.66
C THR A 125 11.54 -36.68 -8.28
N GLU A 126 12.21 -35.97 -9.18
CA GLU A 126 13.58 -35.47 -8.96
C GLU A 126 13.64 -34.02 -8.46
N ASN A 127 12.49 -33.33 -8.43
CA ASN A 127 12.34 -31.91 -8.09
C ASN A 127 13.30 -30.99 -8.87
N LYS A 128 13.48 -31.26 -10.16
CA LYS A 128 14.36 -30.52 -11.08
C LYS A 128 13.90 -30.66 -12.53
N LEU A 129 14.54 -29.89 -13.41
CA LEU A 129 14.40 -30.09 -14.85
C LEU A 129 15.01 -31.42 -15.30
N SER A 130 14.20 -32.19 -16.02
CA SER A 130 14.61 -33.45 -16.66
C SER A 130 14.24 -33.38 -18.14
N TYR A 131 14.77 -34.32 -18.94
CA TYR A 131 14.51 -34.33 -20.37
C TYR A 131 14.34 -35.73 -20.94
N PHE A 132 13.61 -35.79 -22.05
CA PHE A 132 13.62 -36.90 -22.99
C PHE A 132 14.54 -36.55 -24.17
N GLU A 133 15.33 -37.52 -24.61
CA GLU A 133 16.08 -37.48 -25.86
C GLU A 133 15.26 -38.14 -26.97
N ILE A 134 15.14 -37.45 -28.11
CA ILE A 134 14.44 -37.91 -29.30
C ILE A 134 15.43 -38.69 -30.17
N ASN A 135 15.17 -39.97 -30.36
CA ASN A 135 15.93 -40.84 -31.24
C ASN A 135 15.09 -41.17 -32.48
N TYR A 136 15.75 -41.20 -33.65
CA TYR A 136 15.13 -41.54 -34.93
C TYR A 136 15.60 -42.96 -35.33
N PRO A 137 14.89 -44.02 -34.93
CA PRO A 137 15.32 -45.40 -35.14
C PRO A 137 15.23 -45.84 -36.62
N ASN A 138 14.49 -45.12 -37.46
CA ASN A 138 14.26 -45.47 -38.85
C ASN A 138 14.83 -44.39 -39.77
N SER A 139 15.90 -44.72 -40.52
CA SER A 139 16.54 -43.82 -41.48
C SER A 139 15.73 -43.57 -42.76
N GLU A 140 14.65 -44.33 -42.98
CA GLU A 140 13.76 -44.16 -44.14
C GLU A 140 12.50 -43.36 -43.79
N ASN A 141 12.17 -43.21 -42.50
CA ASN A 141 11.01 -42.46 -42.04
C ASN A 141 11.30 -41.73 -40.72
N ASP A 142 11.74 -40.49 -40.85
CA ASP A 142 12.10 -39.58 -39.76
C ASP A 142 10.89 -39.14 -38.91
N ALA A 143 9.66 -39.51 -39.31
CA ALA A 143 8.48 -39.30 -38.46
C ALA A 143 8.45 -40.27 -37.28
N ILE A 144 9.04 -41.46 -37.40
CA ILE A 144 9.04 -42.47 -36.33
C ILE A 144 10.13 -42.12 -35.33
N ILE A 145 9.76 -42.02 -34.06
CA ILE A 145 10.67 -41.63 -32.99
C ILE A 145 10.58 -42.54 -31.77
N HIS A 146 11.68 -42.57 -31.02
CA HIS A 146 11.76 -43.13 -29.67
C HIS A 146 12.18 -42.04 -28.69
N LEU A 147 11.47 -41.89 -27.57
CA LEU A 147 11.91 -41.06 -26.45
C LEU A 147 12.55 -41.92 -25.37
N SER A 148 13.73 -41.52 -24.94
CA SER A 148 14.42 -42.10 -23.79
C SER A 148 14.86 -40.99 -22.83
N SER A 149 14.69 -41.19 -21.52
CA SER A 149 15.23 -40.27 -20.53
C SER A 149 16.33 -40.95 -19.73
N PRO A 150 17.53 -40.35 -19.61
CA PRO A 150 18.58 -40.91 -18.78
C PRO A 150 18.22 -40.89 -17.28
N THR A 151 17.32 -39.99 -16.84
CA THR A 151 17.02 -39.77 -15.42
C THR A 151 15.60 -40.14 -15.00
N TYR A 152 14.59 -39.87 -15.84
CA TYR A 152 13.17 -40.07 -15.46
C TYR A 152 12.76 -41.55 -15.48
N THR A 153 13.20 -42.29 -16.49
CA THR A 153 12.91 -43.73 -16.67
C THR A 153 14.00 -44.37 -17.52
N SER A 154 15.15 -44.67 -16.91
CA SER A 154 16.33 -45.21 -17.62
C SER A 154 16.09 -46.50 -18.43
N HIS A 155 14.96 -47.18 -18.20
CA HIS A 155 14.57 -48.43 -18.87
C HIS A 155 13.27 -48.32 -19.69
N ALA A 156 12.55 -47.20 -19.66
CA ALA A 156 11.31 -47.03 -20.42
C ALA A 156 11.59 -46.26 -21.73
N ILE A 157 11.28 -46.90 -22.85
CA ILE A 157 11.35 -46.31 -24.18
C ILE A 157 9.92 -46.01 -24.61
N TYR A 158 9.60 -44.75 -24.83
CA TYR A 158 8.33 -44.37 -25.44
C TYR A 158 8.49 -44.41 -26.96
N ARG A 159 7.52 -45.00 -27.65
CA ARG A 159 7.52 -45.13 -29.11
C ARG A 159 6.36 -44.35 -29.69
N GLY A 160 6.60 -43.71 -30.82
CA GLY A 160 5.55 -42.92 -31.46
C GLY A 160 6.02 -42.19 -32.69
N GLU A 161 5.34 -41.09 -32.99
CA GLU A 161 5.58 -40.32 -34.21
C GLU A 161 5.53 -38.81 -34.00
N ILE A 162 6.25 -38.11 -34.88
CA ILE A 162 6.19 -36.66 -35.04
C ILE A 162 5.33 -36.35 -36.27
N THR A 163 4.27 -35.55 -36.08
CA THR A 163 3.43 -35.06 -37.16
C THR A 163 3.43 -33.53 -37.18
N ILE A 164 3.58 -32.95 -38.38
CA ILE A 164 3.56 -31.50 -38.56
C ILE A 164 2.29 -31.13 -39.32
N HIS A 165 1.44 -30.33 -38.69
CA HIS A 165 0.25 -29.77 -39.31
C HIS A 165 0.29 -28.25 -39.22
N SER A 166 0.29 -27.59 -40.38
CA SER A 166 0.41 -26.13 -40.46
C SER A 166 1.65 -25.62 -39.72
N SER A 167 1.48 -24.74 -38.73
CA SER A 167 2.55 -24.19 -37.88
C SER A 167 2.64 -24.88 -36.51
N MET A 168 2.21 -26.14 -36.41
CA MET A 168 2.28 -26.93 -35.18
C MET A 168 3.01 -28.25 -35.41
N CYS A 169 3.83 -28.63 -34.44
CA CYS A 169 4.50 -29.93 -34.34
C CYS A 169 3.85 -30.70 -33.19
N TYR A 170 3.38 -31.91 -33.50
CA TYR A 170 2.76 -32.83 -32.56
C TYR A 170 3.68 -34.03 -32.39
N ILE A 171 3.96 -34.39 -31.15
CA ILE A 171 4.77 -35.56 -30.80
C ILE A 171 3.91 -36.46 -29.94
N ASN A 172 3.44 -37.57 -30.51
CA ASN A 172 2.57 -38.53 -29.84
C ASN A 172 3.36 -39.80 -29.57
N VAL A 173 3.52 -40.15 -28.30
CA VAL A 173 4.32 -41.31 -27.89
C VAL A 173 3.62 -42.10 -26.79
N SER A 174 3.91 -43.40 -26.73
CA SER A 174 3.35 -44.30 -25.73
C SER A 174 4.32 -45.40 -25.35
N ASN A 175 4.12 -45.99 -24.18
CA ASN A 175 4.70 -47.27 -23.78
C ASN A 175 3.57 -48.17 -23.23
N ASP A 176 3.92 -49.30 -22.62
CA ASP A 176 2.93 -50.26 -22.11
C ASP A 176 2.08 -49.72 -20.93
N PHE A 177 2.48 -48.60 -20.32
CA PHE A 177 1.86 -48.05 -19.13
C PHE A 177 1.16 -46.71 -19.38
N ASP A 178 1.75 -45.83 -20.19
CA ASP A 178 1.33 -44.43 -20.33
C ASP A 178 1.45 -43.91 -21.77
N TYR A 179 0.76 -42.80 -22.05
CA TYR A 179 0.88 -42.04 -23.29
C TYR A 179 1.17 -40.56 -22.99
N MET A 180 1.88 -39.91 -23.91
CA MET A 180 2.24 -38.50 -23.84
C MET A 180 2.02 -37.86 -25.21
N ASN A 181 1.39 -36.70 -25.22
CA ASN A 181 1.22 -35.86 -26.38
C ASN A 181 1.87 -34.50 -26.12
N TYR A 182 2.83 -34.12 -26.97
CA TYR A 182 3.46 -32.82 -26.91
C TYR A 182 3.05 -31.97 -28.10
N ILE A 183 2.74 -30.70 -27.84
CA ILE A 183 2.30 -29.76 -28.85
C ILE A 183 3.23 -28.55 -28.82
N PHE A 184 3.93 -28.31 -29.93
CA PHE A 184 4.86 -27.20 -30.09
C PHE A 184 4.45 -26.31 -31.26
N LYS A 185 4.59 -25.00 -31.10
CA LYS A 185 4.45 -24.09 -32.23
C LYS A 185 5.68 -24.16 -33.13
N ASN A 186 5.48 -24.65 -34.34
CA ASN A 186 6.51 -24.68 -35.37
C ASN A 186 6.69 -23.27 -35.97
N ASN A 187 7.67 -22.53 -35.46
CA ASN A 187 8.01 -21.18 -35.94
C ASN A 187 9.02 -21.26 -37.09
N VAL A 188 8.65 -21.89 -38.21
CA VAL A 188 9.48 -22.03 -39.42
C VAL A 188 9.94 -20.67 -39.98
N ASP A 189 9.23 -19.59 -39.66
CA ASP A 189 9.50 -18.24 -40.18
C ASP A 189 10.72 -17.53 -39.54
N PHE A 190 11.22 -18.02 -38.39
CA PHE A 190 12.32 -17.39 -37.66
C PHE A 190 13.55 -18.30 -37.63
N TYR A 191 14.45 -18.09 -38.58
CA TYR A 191 15.74 -18.79 -38.60
C TYR A 191 16.52 -18.52 -37.31
N LYS A 192 16.77 -19.58 -36.53
CA LYS A 192 17.75 -19.63 -35.45
C LYS A 192 18.51 -20.94 -35.60
N ASP A 193 19.83 -20.90 -35.47
CA ASP A 193 20.69 -22.09 -35.46
C ASP A 193 20.33 -23.09 -34.33
N GLU A 194 19.51 -22.65 -33.36
CA GLU A 194 18.96 -23.47 -32.30
C GLU A 194 17.44 -23.33 -32.19
N VAL A 195 16.75 -24.47 -32.25
CA VAL A 195 15.33 -24.55 -31.93
C VAL A 195 15.21 -24.52 -30.40
N LYS A 196 14.48 -23.53 -29.86
CA LYS A 196 14.10 -23.44 -28.45
C LYS A 196 12.65 -22.97 -28.38
N VAL A 197 11.73 -23.91 -28.23
CA VAL A 197 10.29 -23.67 -28.38
C VAL A 197 9.54 -24.21 -27.17
N PHE A 198 8.81 -23.32 -26.47
CA PHE A 198 7.87 -23.74 -25.46
C PHE A 198 6.65 -24.40 -26.10
N GLY A 199 6.21 -25.48 -25.48
CA GLY A 199 5.00 -26.22 -25.84
C GLY A 199 4.24 -26.65 -24.60
N VAL A 200 3.24 -27.47 -24.83
CA VAL A 200 2.42 -28.08 -23.80
C VAL A 200 2.49 -29.58 -23.95
N ALA A 201 2.74 -30.29 -22.85
CA ALA A 201 2.52 -31.71 -22.74
C ALA A 201 1.14 -31.98 -22.17
N GLN A 202 0.49 -33.01 -22.70
CA GLN A 202 -0.70 -33.64 -22.16
C GLN A 202 -0.39 -35.11 -21.94
N SER A 203 -0.55 -35.59 -20.71
CA SER A 203 -0.27 -36.97 -20.34
C SER A 203 -1.25 -37.45 -19.29
N VAL A 204 -1.15 -38.72 -18.94
CA VAL A 204 -1.77 -39.28 -17.74
C VAL A 204 -0.68 -39.51 -16.71
N ASP A 205 -0.94 -39.18 -15.44
CA ASP A 205 -0.01 -39.47 -14.37
C ASP A 205 0.10 -40.99 -14.16
N ALA A 206 1.33 -41.51 -14.14
CA ALA A 206 1.58 -42.94 -14.06
C ALA A 206 1.04 -43.57 -12.77
N LEU A 207 1.05 -42.82 -11.65
CA LEU A 207 0.65 -43.30 -10.34
C LEU A 207 -0.86 -43.11 -10.11
N THR A 208 -1.38 -41.91 -10.36
CA THR A 208 -2.79 -41.59 -10.05
C THR A 208 -3.75 -41.91 -11.19
N ARG A 209 -3.24 -42.11 -12.41
CA ARG A 209 -4.03 -42.26 -13.64
C ARG A 209 -4.87 -41.03 -13.99
N GLU A 210 -4.57 -39.87 -13.40
CA GLU A 210 -5.28 -38.62 -13.66
C GLU A 210 -4.69 -37.89 -14.88
N PRO A 211 -5.53 -37.14 -15.64
CA PRO A 211 -5.05 -36.28 -16.70
C PRO A 211 -4.16 -35.16 -16.16
N LYS A 212 -3.06 -34.92 -16.86
CA LYS A 212 -2.03 -33.96 -16.48
C LYS A 212 -1.62 -33.13 -17.67
N ALA A 213 -1.47 -31.82 -17.47
CA ALA A 213 -0.93 -30.91 -18.47
C ALA A 213 0.16 -30.04 -17.86
N PHE A 214 1.23 -29.79 -18.63
CA PHE A 214 2.34 -28.95 -18.16
C PHE A 214 3.11 -28.33 -19.32
N LEU A 215 3.84 -27.26 -19.02
CA LEU A 215 4.74 -26.63 -19.98
C LEU A 215 5.96 -27.50 -20.23
N THR A 216 6.38 -27.56 -21.50
CA THR A 216 7.60 -28.24 -21.94
C THR A 216 8.43 -27.34 -22.84
N LEU A 217 9.71 -27.66 -22.98
CA LEU A 217 10.62 -26.94 -23.86
C LEU A 217 11.29 -27.92 -24.82
N LEU A 218 11.08 -27.72 -26.12
CA LEU A 218 11.74 -28.46 -27.18
C LEU A 218 13.03 -27.76 -27.58
N THR A 219 14.14 -28.49 -27.56
CA THR A 219 15.46 -27.96 -27.94
C THR A 219 16.22 -28.82 -28.95
N SER A 220 17.06 -28.16 -29.74
CA SER A 220 18.00 -28.83 -30.65
C SER A 220 19.28 -29.32 -29.96
N ASN A 221 19.72 -28.62 -28.92
CA ASN A 221 20.90 -28.93 -28.12
C ASN A 221 20.53 -29.19 -26.66
N LYS A 222 21.37 -29.97 -25.96
CA LYS A 222 21.23 -30.17 -24.53
C LYS A 222 21.47 -28.83 -23.80
N LEU A 223 20.61 -28.48 -22.84
CA LEU A 223 20.76 -27.25 -22.07
C LEU A 223 22.02 -27.30 -21.21
N THR A 224 22.67 -26.16 -21.09
CA THR A 224 23.69 -25.92 -20.07
C THR A 224 23.04 -25.68 -18.70
N ASN A 225 23.78 -25.86 -17.61
CA ASN A 225 23.28 -25.60 -16.25
C ASN A 225 22.72 -24.17 -16.10
N GLU A 226 23.36 -23.18 -16.74
CA GLU A 226 22.89 -21.80 -16.69
C GLU A 226 21.54 -21.64 -17.41
N GLU A 227 21.35 -22.30 -18.55
CA GLU A 227 20.09 -22.30 -19.27
C GLU A 227 19.00 -23.06 -18.52
N GLU A 228 19.31 -24.19 -17.90
CA GLU A 228 18.39 -24.92 -17.02
C GLU A 228 17.87 -23.99 -15.91
N CYS A 229 18.76 -23.28 -15.21
CA CYS A 229 18.36 -22.27 -14.22
C CYS A 229 17.48 -21.17 -14.83
N ARG A 230 17.83 -20.67 -16.02
CA ARG A 230 17.03 -19.66 -16.72
C ARG A 230 15.68 -20.18 -17.18
N TYR A 231 15.48 -21.48 -17.43
CA TYR A 231 14.19 -22.02 -17.87
C TYR A 231 13.36 -22.58 -16.72
N ALA A 232 13.98 -22.87 -15.57
CA ALA A 232 13.30 -23.34 -14.37
C ALA A 232 12.19 -22.39 -13.90
N HIS A 233 12.29 -21.07 -14.10
CA HIS A 233 11.20 -20.13 -13.75
C HIS A 233 9.88 -20.37 -14.52
N LYS A 234 9.92 -21.08 -15.66
CA LYS A 234 8.76 -21.43 -16.50
C LYS A 234 8.44 -22.91 -16.52
N LEU A 235 9.39 -23.75 -16.13
CA LEU A 235 9.28 -25.19 -16.12
C LEU A 235 9.50 -25.64 -14.68
N ASN A 236 8.48 -25.42 -13.85
CA ASN A 236 8.50 -25.65 -12.41
C ASN A 236 7.23 -26.36 -11.94
N TYR A 237 7.10 -26.55 -10.62
CA TYR A 237 6.01 -27.31 -10.03
C TYR A 237 4.65 -26.64 -10.25
N SER A 238 4.54 -25.32 -10.11
CA SER A 238 3.26 -24.60 -10.27
C SER A 238 2.68 -24.63 -11.68
N ASN A 239 3.52 -24.87 -12.70
CA ASN A 239 3.06 -25.06 -14.08
C ASN A 239 2.46 -26.45 -14.35
N LEU A 240 2.42 -27.32 -13.34
CA LEU A 240 1.73 -28.59 -13.37
C LEU A 240 0.24 -28.40 -13.09
N MET A 241 -0.59 -28.79 -14.06
CA MET A 241 -2.04 -28.87 -13.88
C MET A 241 -2.44 -30.35 -13.82
N ILE A 242 -2.96 -30.77 -12.67
CA ILE A 242 -3.63 -32.06 -12.47
C ILE A 242 -5.12 -31.76 -12.46
N ALA A 243 -5.90 -32.55 -13.19
CA ALA A 243 -7.35 -32.43 -13.17
C ALA A 243 -7.89 -33.20 -11.96
N ASP A 244 -8.15 -32.48 -10.86
CA ASP A 244 -8.71 -33.06 -9.64
C ASP A 244 -10.25 -33.03 -9.67
N ASP A 245 -10.86 -34.12 -9.20
CA ASP A 245 -12.31 -34.18 -8.99
C ASP A 245 -12.75 -33.20 -7.89
N PHE A 246 -14.01 -32.74 -7.96
CA PHE A 246 -14.61 -31.97 -6.89
C PHE A 246 -14.58 -32.76 -5.57
N SER A 247 -14.07 -32.14 -4.51
CA SER A 247 -13.99 -32.78 -3.19
C SER A 247 -15.41 -33.16 -2.72
N PRO A 248 -15.67 -34.42 -2.29
CA PRO A 248 -17.03 -34.91 -2.01
C PRO A 248 -17.79 -34.17 -0.89
N GLY A 249 -17.14 -33.28 -0.15
CA GLY A 249 -17.70 -32.50 0.96
C GLY A 249 -17.93 -31.02 0.67
N CYS A 250 -17.52 -30.49 -0.48
CA CYS A 250 -17.58 -29.06 -0.77
C CYS A 250 -18.93 -28.71 -1.42
N ALA A 251 -19.86 -28.16 -0.62
CA ALA A 251 -21.24 -27.91 -1.04
C ALA A 251 -21.41 -26.70 -1.97
N LEU A 252 -20.41 -25.81 -2.05
CA LEU A 252 -20.49 -24.53 -2.78
C LEU A 252 -19.26 -24.33 -3.68
N GLU A 253 -19.51 -23.95 -4.94
CA GLU A 253 -18.48 -23.64 -5.96
C GLU A 253 -17.44 -22.61 -5.49
N ARG A 254 -17.86 -21.64 -4.66
CA ARG A 254 -16.99 -20.63 -4.08
C ARG A 254 -15.91 -21.24 -3.18
N ASP A 255 -16.27 -22.21 -2.36
CA ASP A 255 -15.35 -22.81 -1.39
C ASP A 255 -14.31 -23.67 -2.13
N TYR A 256 -14.73 -24.37 -3.18
CA TYR A 256 -13.84 -25.09 -4.10
C TYR A 256 -12.87 -24.16 -4.84
N PHE A 257 -13.35 -23.01 -5.33
CA PHE A 257 -12.48 -22.00 -5.94
C PHE A 257 -11.40 -21.54 -4.96
N LEU A 258 -11.77 -21.33 -3.69
CA LEU A 258 -10.82 -20.89 -2.65
C LEU A 258 -9.83 -21.99 -2.27
N GLU A 259 -10.27 -23.25 -2.19
CA GLU A 259 -9.40 -24.42 -1.97
C GLU A 259 -8.36 -24.55 -3.10
N ASN A 260 -8.81 -24.54 -4.36
CA ASN A 260 -7.93 -24.58 -5.53
C ASN A 260 -6.98 -23.38 -5.59
N PHE A 261 -7.47 -22.18 -5.26
CA PHE A 261 -6.64 -20.99 -5.21
C PHE A 261 -5.55 -21.13 -4.15
N ALA A 262 -5.89 -21.62 -2.96
CA ALA A 262 -4.93 -21.86 -1.88
C ALA A 262 -3.88 -22.89 -2.28
N GLU A 263 -4.29 -23.98 -2.93
CA GLU A 263 -3.38 -25.00 -3.44
C GLU A 263 -2.41 -24.44 -4.48
N LYS A 264 -2.91 -23.63 -5.43
CA LYS A 264 -2.03 -22.98 -6.42
C LYS A 264 -1.07 -21.97 -5.79
N ILE A 265 -1.48 -21.28 -4.74
CA ILE A 265 -0.59 -20.42 -3.97
C ILE A 265 0.48 -21.24 -3.23
N ARG A 266 0.14 -22.42 -2.69
CA ARG A 266 1.13 -23.34 -2.10
C ARG A 266 2.11 -23.88 -3.15
N ASP A 267 1.63 -24.23 -4.33
CA ASP A 267 2.47 -24.68 -5.45
C ASP A 267 3.48 -23.59 -5.84
N LEU A 268 3.01 -22.33 -5.95
CA LEU A 268 3.89 -21.19 -6.18
C LEU A 268 4.89 -20.98 -5.04
N ASN A 269 4.46 -21.12 -3.78
CA ASN A 269 5.36 -21.04 -2.63
C ASN A 269 6.47 -22.09 -2.69
N ARG A 270 6.15 -23.32 -3.08
CA ARG A 270 7.14 -24.39 -3.27
C ARG A 270 8.17 -24.03 -4.34
N ASP A 271 7.76 -23.39 -5.43
CA ASP A 271 8.68 -22.90 -6.45
C ASP A 271 9.61 -21.81 -5.91
N THR A 272 9.13 -20.96 -4.99
CA THR A 272 9.98 -19.93 -4.37
C THR A 272 11.09 -20.51 -3.49
N ASN A 273 10.90 -21.68 -2.89
CA ASN A 273 11.92 -22.35 -2.07
C ASN A 273 13.20 -22.68 -2.86
N HIS A 274 13.10 -22.94 -4.16
CA HIS A 274 14.27 -23.17 -5.01
C HIS A 274 15.20 -21.95 -5.07
N TYR A 275 14.64 -20.74 -4.99
CA TYR A 275 15.42 -19.51 -5.00
C TYR A 275 16.04 -19.19 -3.64
N ALA A 276 15.42 -19.61 -2.54
CA ALA A 276 16.01 -19.51 -1.20
C ALA A 276 17.27 -20.39 -1.04
N ILE A 277 17.35 -21.49 -1.81
CA ILE A 277 18.45 -22.47 -1.75
C ILE A 277 19.60 -22.13 -2.72
N ASN A 278 19.35 -21.36 -3.80
CA ASN A 278 20.37 -21.02 -4.78
C ASN A 278 21.41 -20.06 -4.21
N GLU A 279 22.68 -20.51 -4.11
CA GLU A 279 23.79 -19.74 -3.54
C GLU A 279 24.08 -18.40 -4.24
N HIS A 280 23.55 -18.19 -5.46
CA HIS A 280 23.74 -16.96 -6.21
C HIS A 280 23.04 -15.73 -5.62
N PHE A 281 21.93 -15.92 -4.90
CA PHE A 281 21.20 -14.82 -4.24
C PHE A 281 21.44 -14.75 -2.74
N LYS A 282 22.32 -15.62 -2.22
CA LYS A 282 22.70 -15.65 -0.81
C LYS A 282 23.32 -14.29 -0.46
N ASN A 283 22.60 -13.50 0.35
CA ASN A 283 22.90 -12.13 0.80
C ASN A 283 22.41 -10.96 -0.10
N ASP A 284 21.50 -11.17 -1.07
CA ASP A 284 20.81 -10.04 -1.70
C ASP A 284 19.65 -9.57 -0.81
N MET A 285 19.90 -8.52 -0.04
CA MET A 285 18.92 -7.91 0.87
C MET A 285 17.59 -7.55 0.17
N TYR A 286 17.61 -7.15 -1.10
CA TYR A 286 16.38 -6.82 -1.82
C TYR A 286 15.58 -8.07 -2.18
N PHE A 287 16.28 -9.14 -2.55
CA PHE A 287 15.66 -10.43 -2.80
C PHE A 287 15.05 -11.01 -1.52
N ASP A 288 15.75 -10.92 -0.39
CA ASP A 288 15.26 -11.37 0.91
C ASP A 288 14.01 -10.61 1.37
N ILE A 289 13.97 -9.28 1.17
CA ILE A 289 12.79 -8.46 1.46
C ILE A 289 11.58 -8.90 0.62
N VAL A 290 11.77 -9.09 -0.69
CA VAL A 290 10.70 -9.51 -1.60
C VAL A 290 10.17 -10.90 -1.23
N LEU A 291 11.06 -11.82 -0.88
CA LEU A 291 10.67 -13.17 -0.46
C LEU A 291 9.91 -13.17 0.86
N GLN A 292 10.36 -12.37 1.85
CA GLN A 292 9.66 -12.19 3.12
C GLN A 292 8.27 -11.57 2.96
N GLU A 293 8.12 -10.56 2.09
CA GLU A 293 6.81 -9.98 1.78
C GLU A 293 5.89 -11.02 1.13
N TYR A 294 6.39 -11.77 0.16
CA TYR A 294 5.63 -12.84 -0.50
C TYR A 294 5.16 -13.91 0.48
N GLN A 295 6.05 -14.39 1.37
CA GLN A 295 5.71 -15.37 2.41
C GLN A 295 4.67 -14.84 3.39
N SER A 296 4.80 -13.58 3.83
CA SER A 296 3.81 -12.92 4.68
C SER A 296 2.41 -12.88 4.05
N TYR A 297 2.31 -12.59 2.74
CA TYR A 297 1.03 -12.65 2.03
C TYR A 297 0.42 -14.05 1.99
N ILE A 298 1.25 -15.09 1.83
CA ILE A 298 0.77 -16.47 1.82
C ILE A 298 0.25 -16.86 3.21
N GLU A 299 1.00 -16.56 4.26
CA GLU A 299 0.58 -16.84 5.63
C GLU A 299 -0.77 -16.17 5.95
N LEU A 300 -0.93 -14.91 5.55
CA LEU A 300 -2.19 -14.18 5.71
C LEU A 300 -3.33 -14.81 4.93
N LEU A 301 -3.08 -15.26 3.69
CA LEU A 301 -4.08 -15.95 2.88
C LEU A 301 -4.52 -17.25 3.54
N GLU A 302 -3.57 -18.11 3.95
CA GLU A 302 -3.89 -19.38 4.59
C GLU A 302 -4.65 -19.17 5.90
N GLN A 303 -4.23 -18.22 6.73
CA GLN A 303 -4.94 -17.87 7.96
C GLN A 303 -6.37 -17.40 7.65
N SER A 304 -6.58 -16.57 6.63
CA SER A 304 -7.93 -16.11 6.24
C SER A 304 -8.87 -17.21 5.76
N LEU A 305 -8.32 -18.30 5.22
CA LEU A 305 -9.07 -19.44 4.68
C LEU A 305 -9.41 -20.48 5.76
N TYR A 306 -8.47 -20.75 6.67
CA TYR A 306 -8.57 -21.88 7.61
C TYR A 306 -8.77 -21.46 9.07
N GLN A 307 -8.60 -20.18 9.41
CA GLN A 307 -8.72 -19.67 10.76
C GLN A 307 -9.80 -18.59 10.85
N ASN A 308 -10.62 -18.65 11.89
CA ASN A 308 -11.65 -17.64 12.13
C ASN A 308 -11.05 -16.33 12.63
N ASP A 309 -9.92 -16.38 13.34
CA ASP A 309 -9.24 -15.22 13.93
C ASP A 309 -7.79 -15.22 13.47
N TYR A 310 -7.31 -14.10 12.93
CA TYR A 310 -5.94 -14.00 12.46
C TYR A 310 -5.36 -12.58 12.51
N PRO A 311 -4.05 -12.44 12.79
CA PRO A 311 -3.36 -11.15 12.83
C PRO A 311 -3.09 -10.62 11.42
N ILE A 312 -3.21 -9.30 11.23
CA ILE A 312 -2.81 -8.59 10.00
C ILE A 312 -1.87 -7.43 10.37
N ASN A 313 -0.64 -7.50 9.86
CA ASN A 313 0.40 -6.47 10.03
C ASN A 313 0.41 -5.41 8.89
N HIS A 314 -0.49 -5.50 7.91
CA HIS A 314 -0.59 -4.48 6.85
C HIS A 314 -1.32 -3.21 7.34
N LYS A 315 -0.54 -2.19 7.68
CA LYS A 315 -0.98 -1.03 8.47
C LYS A 315 -2.04 -0.11 7.83
N ARG A 316 -2.25 -0.09 6.50
CA ARG A 316 -3.17 0.91 5.87
C ARG A 316 -3.95 0.45 4.63
N GLN A 317 -3.33 -0.18 3.63
CA GLN A 317 -3.99 -0.46 2.33
C GLN A 317 -5.09 -1.52 2.40
N SER A 318 -4.90 -2.59 3.16
CA SER A 318 -5.92 -3.65 3.30
C SER A 318 -7.19 -3.15 4.01
N ILE A 319 -7.04 -2.24 4.97
CA ILE A 319 -8.17 -1.58 5.64
C ILE A 319 -8.91 -0.65 4.66
N LEU A 320 -8.17 0.07 3.79
CA LEU A 320 -8.75 0.91 2.75
C LEU A 320 -9.56 0.08 1.73
N PHE A 321 -9.00 -1.02 1.23
CA PHE A 321 -9.70 -1.93 0.32
C PHE A 321 -10.91 -2.59 0.97
N ALA A 322 -10.82 -2.98 2.24
CA ALA A 322 -11.95 -3.52 2.99
C ALA A 322 -13.07 -2.49 3.13
N LEU A 323 -12.76 -1.25 3.53
CA LEU A 323 -13.74 -0.17 3.69
C LEU A 323 -14.44 0.18 2.37
N GLU A 324 -13.69 0.31 1.27
CA GLU A 324 -14.25 0.59 -0.05
C GLU A 324 -15.14 -0.55 -0.55
N HIS A 325 -14.66 -1.80 -0.42
CA HIS A 325 -15.41 -2.97 -0.86
C HIS A 325 -16.69 -3.18 -0.05
N MET A 326 -16.63 -2.99 1.29
CA MET A 326 -17.79 -3.13 2.17
C MET A 326 -18.95 -2.23 1.77
N CYS A 327 -18.65 -1.01 1.31
CA CYS A 327 -19.65 0.03 1.01
C CYS A 327 -20.02 0.09 -0.49
N LYS A 328 -19.60 -0.91 -1.29
CA LYS A 328 -19.80 -0.91 -2.75
C LYS A 328 -21.25 -1.15 -3.17
N GLU A 329 -21.96 -2.03 -2.46
CA GLU A 329 -23.29 -2.51 -2.86
C GLU A 329 -24.43 -1.82 -2.11
N LYS A 330 -24.23 -1.52 -0.83
CA LYS A 330 -25.23 -0.90 0.03
C LYS A 330 -24.58 0.01 1.06
N LYS A 331 -25.39 0.92 1.61
CA LYS A 331 -24.99 1.74 2.75
C LYS A 331 -24.77 0.85 3.97
N GLU A 332 -23.61 0.97 4.60
CA GLU A 332 -23.26 0.21 5.80
C GLU A 332 -23.21 1.11 7.05
N GLU A 333 -23.35 0.50 8.21
CA GLU A 333 -23.24 1.14 9.52
C GLU A 333 -22.06 0.52 10.28
N ALA A 334 -21.13 1.35 10.73
CA ALA A 334 -19.93 0.92 11.42
C ALA A 334 -19.68 1.75 12.68
N THR A 335 -19.21 1.08 13.72
CA THR A 335 -18.72 1.71 14.95
C THR A 335 -17.25 1.39 15.13
N ILE A 336 -16.45 2.43 15.36
CA ILE A 336 -15.04 2.31 15.67
C ILE A 336 -14.76 2.81 17.08
N LEU A 337 -14.31 1.90 17.92
CA LEU A 337 -13.78 2.18 19.24
C LEU A 337 -12.27 2.34 19.14
N TYR A 338 -11.75 3.41 19.73
CA TYR A 338 -10.32 3.67 19.86
C TYR A 338 -9.97 4.10 21.27
N LEU A 339 -8.91 3.53 21.81
CA LEU A 339 -8.18 4.13 22.92
C LEU A 339 -7.40 5.34 22.39
N LEU A 340 -7.63 6.53 22.96
CA LEU A 340 -6.81 7.71 22.70
C LEU A 340 -5.61 7.70 23.66
N ASP A 341 -4.46 7.34 23.10
CA ASP A 341 -3.15 7.40 23.71
C ASP A 341 -2.18 8.16 22.78
N ALA A 342 -0.94 8.36 23.20
CA ALA A 342 0.05 9.10 22.40
C ALA A 342 0.31 8.48 21.02
N ASP A 343 0.18 7.16 20.87
CA ASP A 343 0.46 6.43 19.64
C ASP A 343 -0.73 6.47 18.67
N SER A 344 -1.95 6.46 19.20
CA SER A 344 -3.19 6.41 18.42
C SER A 344 -3.66 7.79 17.95
N LEU A 345 -3.18 8.90 18.53
CA LEU A 345 -3.50 10.27 18.12
C LEU A 345 -3.24 10.54 16.63
N ASN A 346 -2.29 9.82 16.03
CA ASN A 346 -1.99 9.88 14.59
C ASN A 346 -3.19 9.51 13.70
N ILE A 347 -4.23 8.86 14.24
CA ILE A 347 -5.45 8.60 13.48
C ILE A 347 -6.24 9.89 13.16
N LEU A 348 -6.13 10.89 14.02
CA LEU A 348 -6.78 12.19 13.88
C LEU A 348 -5.93 13.18 13.08
N ASP A 349 -4.81 12.76 12.51
CA ASP A 349 -4.03 13.60 11.62
C ASP A 349 -4.79 13.84 10.31
N SER A 350 -4.92 15.11 9.94
CA SER A 350 -5.44 15.60 8.66
C SER A 350 -4.80 14.98 7.41
N LYS A 351 -3.61 14.36 7.52
CA LYS A 351 -2.93 13.66 6.42
C LYS A 351 -3.19 12.15 6.38
N ASN A 352 -4.12 11.65 7.20
CA ASN A 352 -4.42 10.24 7.29
C ASN A 352 -5.38 9.80 6.18
N SER A 353 -4.86 9.05 5.20
CA SER A 353 -5.64 8.55 4.06
C SER A 353 -6.84 7.66 4.44
N ILE A 354 -6.82 7.01 5.60
CA ILE A 354 -7.96 6.24 6.11
C ILE A 354 -9.09 7.20 6.52
N MET A 355 -8.74 8.30 7.18
CA MET A 355 -9.71 9.30 7.60
C MET A 355 -10.34 9.98 6.37
N ASP A 356 -9.53 10.35 5.37
CA ASP A 356 -10.01 10.95 4.12
C ASP A 356 -11.00 10.03 3.39
N MET A 357 -10.71 8.73 3.35
CA MET A 357 -11.59 7.74 2.73
C MET A 357 -12.90 7.59 3.51
N GLN A 358 -12.86 7.49 4.84
CA GLN A 358 -14.06 7.41 5.68
C GLN A 358 -14.95 8.64 5.51
N LEU A 359 -14.35 9.83 5.50
CA LEU A 359 -15.05 11.09 5.25
C LEU A 359 -15.69 11.10 3.86
N THR A 360 -15.00 10.57 2.85
CA THR A 360 -15.53 10.46 1.49
C THR A 360 -16.74 9.52 1.44
N LEU A 361 -16.64 8.33 2.04
CA LEU A 361 -17.74 7.36 2.10
C LEU A 361 -18.95 7.89 2.86
N VAL A 362 -18.74 8.65 3.95
CA VAL A 362 -19.82 9.31 4.70
C VAL A 362 -20.47 10.42 3.87
N LYS A 363 -19.68 11.25 3.18
CA LYS A 363 -20.18 12.31 2.28
C LYS A 363 -20.96 11.77 1.10
N GLU A 364 -20.56 10.62 0.57
CA GLU A 364 -21.26 9.90 -0.51
C GLU A 364 -22.50 9.14 -0.03
N ASP A 365 -22.86 9.24 1.26
CA ASP A 365 -23.96 8.52 1.90
C ASP A 365 -23.84 6.99 1.82
N LYS A 366 -22.62 6.47 1.66
CA LYS A 366 -22.32 5.03 1.60
C LYS A 366 -21.99 4.42 2.96
N LEU A 367 -21.64 5.25 3.94
CA LEU A 367 -21.25 4.79 5.27
C LEU A 367 -21.85 5.69 6.35
N THR A 368 -22.51 5.09 7.34
CA THR A 368 -22.80 5.73 8.63
C THR A 368 -21.75 5.30 9.64
N LEU A 369 -20.97 6.26 10.13
CA LEU A 369 -19.82 6.00 10.98
C LEU A 369 -19.98 6.63 12.36
N SER A 370 -19.72 5.84 13.40
CA SER A 370 -19.65 6.30 14.78
C SER A 370 -18.28 6.02 15.40
N TYR A 371 -17.66 7.05 15.98
CA TYR A 371 -16.46 6.93 16.79
C TYR A 371 -16.78 6.93 18.28
N LEU A 372 -16.17 6.00 19.00
CA LEU A 372 -16.14 5.96 20.45
C LEU A 372 -14.70 6.04 20.94
N PHE A 373 -14.32 7.19 21.50
CA PHE A 373 -12.98 7.40 22.04
C PHE A 373 -12.93 7.13 23.54
N ILE A 374 -12.06 6.20 23.94
CA ILE A 374 -11.69 5.99 25.34
C ILE A 374 -10.53 6.92 25.67
N VAL A 375 -10.75 7.88 26.56
CA VAL A 375 -9.76 8.87 27.01
C VAL A 375 -9.24 8.44 28.38
N GLU A 376 -8.06 7.83 28.42
CA GLU A 376 -7.41 7.49 29.70
C GLU A 376 -6.75 8.70 30.36
N ASP A 377 -6.13 9.57 29.55
CA ASP A 377 -5.53 10.81 30.01
C ASP A 377 -6.21 12.01 29.30
N ILE A 378 -6.93 12.81 30.09
CA ILE A 378 -7.63 14.02 29.62
C ILE A 378 -6.64 15.04 29.04
N SER A 379 -5.38 15.03 29.48
CA SER A 379 -4.35 15.94 28.98
C SER A 379 -4.06 15.78 27.49
N LEU A 380 -4.36 14.60 26.92
CA LEU A 380 -4.21 14.30 25.49
C LEU A 380 -5.21 15.08 24.62
N LEU A 381 -6.32 15.58 25.19
CA LEU A 381 -7.30 16.42 24.50
C LEU A 381 -6.80 17.86 24.35
N THR A 382 -5.70 18.01 23.63
CA THR A 382 -5.17 19.32 23.24
C THR A 382 -6.15 20.05 22.30
N LYS A 383 -5.97 21.36 22.13
CA LYS A 383 -6.79 22.17 21.21
C LYS A 383 -6.84 21.57 19.80
N GLY A 384 -5.71 21.09 19.29
CA GLY A 384 -5.65 20.46 17.95
C GLY A 384 -6.48 19.18 17.87
N VAL A 385 -6.41 18.32 18.90
CA VAL A 385 -7.19 17.07 18.96
C VAL A 385 -8.69 17.35 19.04
N ILE A 386 -9.10 18.32 19.86
CA ILE A 386 -10.50 18.74 19.97
C ILE A 386 -11.02 19.30 18.64
N GLU A 387 -10.23 20.12 17.94
CA GLU A 387 -10.58 20.66 16.62
C GLU A 387 -10.76 19.54 15.59
N GLN A 388 -9.91 18.50 15.62
CA GLN A 388 -10.07 17.34 14.73
C GLN A 388 -11.32 16.52 15.05
N ILE A 389 -11.62 16.29 16.33
CA ILE A 389 -12.86 15.61 16.72
C ILE A 389 -14.10 16.39 16.23
N ARG A 390 -14.12 17.72 16.43
CA ARG A 390 -15.19 18.59 15.93
C ARG A 390 -15.28 18.59 14.41
N TYR A 391 -14.14 18.48 13.72
CA TYR A 391 -14.11 18.34 12.27
C TYR A 391 -14.83 17.07 11.81
N LEU A 392 -14.65 15.93 12.51
CA LEU A 392 -15.39 14.70 12.22
C LEU A 392 -16.90 14.89 12.40
N GLU A 393 -17.33 15.47 13.54
CA GLU A 393 -18.75 15.75 13.80
C GLU A 393 -19.37 16.65 12.73
N THR A 394 -18.64 17.68 12.29
CA THR A 394 -19.09 18.59 11.22
C THR A 394 -19.25 17.88 9.86
N ASN A 395 -18.55 16.77 9.65
CA ASN A 395 -18.65 15.93 8.45
C ASN A 395 -19.61 14.73 8.64
N ASN A 396 -20.61 14.85 9.51
CA ASN A 396 -21.65 13.84 9.77
C ASN A 396 -21.14 12.51 10.35
N ILE A 397 -19.97 12.50 10.99
CA ILE A 397 -19.49 11.34 11.74
C ILE A 397 -19.84 11.54 13.21
N SER A 398 -20.59 10.61 13.81
CA SER A 398 -20.96 10.70 15.22
C SER A 398 -19.75 10.42 16.11
N VAL A 399 -19.44 11.27 17.08
CA VAL A 399 -18.33 11.05 18.02
C VAL A 399 -18.81 11.10 19.46
N LYS A 400 -18.40 10.11 20.27
CA LYS A 400 -18.62 10.08 21.71
C LYS A 400 -17.32 9.76 22.44
N LEU A 401 -17.19 10.24 23.68
CA LEU A 401 -16.01 10.07 24.51
C LEU A 401 -16.38 9.46 25.87
N THR A 402 -15.52 8.60 26.40
CA THR A 402 -15.66 7.99 27.73
C THR A 402 -14.30 7.92 28.43
N THR A 403 -14.28 7.98 29.76
CA THR A 403 -13.05 7.79 30.57
C THR A 403 -12.95 6.38 31.16
N ASN A 404 -13.78 5.44 30.68
CA ASN A 404 -13.82 4.09 31.21
C ASN A 404 -12.59 3.26 30.78
N SER A 405 -11.64 3.10 31.70
CA SER A 405 -10.36 2.40 31.46
C SER A 405 -10.43 0.87 31.53
N ARG A 406 -11.63 0.29 31.76
CA ARG A 406 -11.78 -1.17 31.95
C ARG A 406 -11.55 -1.99 30.68
N SER A 407 -11.62 -1.37 29.51
CA SER A 407 -11.45 -2.11 28.25
C SER A 407 -10.04 -2.67 28.12
N ILE A 408 -9.93 -3.92 27.68
CA ILE A 408 -8.64 -4.56 27.34
C ILE A 408 -8.24 -4.29 25.88
N TYR A 409 -9.12 -3.64 25.12
CA TYR A 409 -8.95 -3.34 23.71
C TYR A 409 -8.41 -1.92 23.52
N SER A 410 -7.47 -1.77 22.59
CA SER A 410 -7.02 -0.46 22.10
C SER A 410 -7.78 -0.04 20.84
N LYS A 411 -8.36 -1.00 20.12
CA LYS A 411 -9.16 -0.75 18.91
C LYS A 411 -10.21 -1.84 18.73
N ILE A 412 -11.41 -1.44 18.32
CA ILE A 412 -12.44 -2.33 17.79
C ILE A 412 -13.11 -1.64 16.60
N LEU A 413 -13.32 -2.34 15.50
CA LEU A 413 -14.17 -1.97 14.38
C LEU A 413 -15.24 -3.07 14.23
N ILE A 414 -16.50 -2.67 14.34
CA ILE A 414 -17.66 -3.54 14.10
C ILE A 414 -18.48 -2.93 12.98
N VAL A 415 -18.90 -3.76 12.03
CA VAL A 415 -19.80 -3.38 10.95
C VAL A 415 -21.09 -4.20 11.10
N LYS A 416 -22.20 -3.50 11.28
CA LYS A 416 -23.46 -4.08 11.79
C LYS A 416 -24.00 -5.24 10.97
N ASN A 417 -23.84 -5.22 9.64
CA ASN A 417 -24.38 -6.22 8.73
C ASN A 417 -23.30 -7.11 8.09
N LYS A 418 -22.13 -7.26 8.72
CA LYS A 418 -21.03 -8.08 8.22
C LYS A 418 -20.68 -9.18 9.21
N ASP A 419 -20.17 -10.27 8.67
CA ASP A 419 -19.71 -11.46 9.38
C ASP A 419 -18.25 -11.35 9.86
N PHE A 420 -17.76 -10.13 10.08
CA PHE A 420 -16.41 -9.92 10.59
C PHE A 420 -16.27 -8.67 11.47
N ALA A 421 -15.23 -8.67 12.32
CA ALA A 421 -14.78 -7.52 13.08
C ALA A 421 -13.25 -7.40 13.04
N ILE A 422 -12.73 -6.20 13.33
CA ILE A 422 -11.29 -5.96 13.49
C ILE A 422 -11.03 -5.46 14.90
N TYR A 423 -10.09 -6.03 15.63
CA TYR A 423 -9.76 -5.58 16.98
C TYR A 423 -8.26 -5.60 17.27
N LYS A 424 -7.84 -4.88 18.31
CA LYS A 424 -6.48 -4.91 18.85
C LYS A 424 -6.52 -4.82 20.36
N ARG A 425 -5.71 -5.62 21.07
CA ARG A 425 -5.57 -5.53 22.53
C ARG A 425 -4.46 -4.53 22.91
N LYS A 426 -4.58 -3.88 24.07
CA LYS A 426 -3.67 -2.80 24.51
C LYS A 426 -2.18 -3.19 24.56
N ASN A 427 -1.86 -4.48 24.79
CA ASN A 427 -0.48 -4.96 24.95
C ASN A 427 0.07 -5.73 23.74
N GLU A 428 -0.64 -5.76 22.61
CA GLU A 428 -0.19 -6.46 21.41
C GLU A 428 0.69 -5.55 20.54
N GLN A 429 1.92 -5.99 20.28
CA GLN A 429 2.94 -5.08 19.77
C GLN A 429 2.77 -4.66 18.32
N ASN A 430 2.06 -5.37 17.42
CA ASN A 430 1.96 -4.91 16.03
C ASN A 430 0.69 -5.27 15.24
N ASP A 431 -0.13 -6.23 15.69
CA ASP A 431 -1.15 -6.77 14.80
C ASP A 431 -2.56 -6.25 15.13
N ASN A 432 -3.32 -5.91 14.09
CA ASN A 432 -4.77 -5.86 14.20
C ASN A 432 -5.25 -7.29 13.92
N HIS A 433 -6.14 -7.82 14.75
CA HIS A 433 -6.79 -9.10 14.49
C HIS A 433 -8.04 -8.89 13.66
N VAL A 434 -8.24 -9.72 12.65
CA VAL A 434 -9.51 -9.86 11.94
C VAL A 434 -10.17 -11.14 12.42
N THR A 435 -11.45 -11.06 12.77
CA THR A 435 -12.25 -12.20 13.22
C THR A 435 -13.49 -12.37 12.37
N ARG A 436 -13.81 -13.62 12.02
CA ARG A 436 -15.11 -14.08 11.47
C ARG A 436 -15.89 -14.93 12.47
N SER A 437 -15.37 -15.13 13.67
CA SER A 437 -16.02 -15.88 14.73
C SER A 437 -17.23 -15.11 15.24
N ALA A 438 -18.44 -15.66 15.05
CA ALA A 438 -19.68 -15.06 15.51
C ALA A 438 -19.64 -14.76 17.03
N ASN A 439 -19.09 -15.67 17.83
CA ASN A 439 -18.94 -15.48 19.28
C ASN A 439 -18.01 -14.31 19.61
N THR A 440 -16.89 -14.18 18.90
CA THR A 440 -15.92 -13.10 19.13
C THR A 440 -16.54 -11.75 18.74
N ILE A 441 -17.24 -11.70 17.59
CA ILE A 441 -17.94 -10.51 17.12
C ILE A 441 -19.01 -10.06 18.14
N GLU A 442 -19.78 -11.01 18.67
CA GLU A 442 -20.81 -10.73 19.69
C GLU A 442 -20.20 -10.15 20.97
N LEU A 443 -19.10 -10.75 21.47
CA LEU A 443 -18.38 -10.24 22.65
C LEU A 443 -17.84 -8.82 22.44
N LEU A 444 -17.26 -8.55 21.27
CA LEU A 444 -16.80 -7.20 20.89
C LEU A 444 -17.98 -6.22 20.82
N GLY A 445 -19.12 -6.66 20.29
CA GLY A 445 -20.36 -5.90 20.25
C GLY A 445 -20.83 -5.47 21.64
N TYR A 446 -20.89 -6.42 22.57
CA TYR A 446 -21.26 -6.13 23.97
C TYR A 446 -20.30 -5.14 24.65
N GLU A 447 -18.99 -5.25 24.40
CA GLU A 447 -18.00 -4.31 24.93
C GLU A 447 -18.25 -2.89 24.42
N VAL A 448 -18.50 -2.74 23.11
CA VAL A 448 -18.81 -1.44 22.49
C VAL A 448 -20.11 -0.86 23.06
N GLU A 449 -21.17 -1.65 23.13
CA GLU A 449 -22.46 -1.21 23.68
C GLU A 449 -22.37 -0.81 25.16
N ALA A 450 -21.58 -1.55 25.95
CA ALA A 450 -21.38 -1.25 27.36
C ALA A 450 -20.66 0.10 27.54
N LEU A 451 -19.62 0.36 26.76
CA LEU A 451 -18.87 1.61 26.80
C LEU A 451 -19.66 2.79 26.24
N GLU A 452 -20.51 2.54 25.23
CA GLU A 452 -21.34 3.58 24.63
C GLU A 452 -22.38 4.15 25.60
N LYS A 453 -22.89 3.35 26.56
CA LYS A 453 -23.84 3.81 27.59
C LYS A 453 -23.29 4.92 28.48
N ASP A 454 -22.00 4.86 28.77
CA ASP A 454 -21.30 5.86 29.60
C ASP A 454 -20.69 7.01 28.77
N ALA A 455 -20.71 6.86 27.44
CA ALA A 455 -20.07 7.81 26.54
C ALA A 455 -20.94 9.05 26.30
N ILE A 456 -20.29 10.20 26.22
CA ILE A 456 -20.93 11.50 26.05
C ILE A 456 -20.33 12.27 24.86
N PRO A 457 -21.10 13.17 24.20
CA PRO A 457 -20.58 14.03 23.15
C PRO A 457 -19.44 14.93 23.63
N ILE A 458 -18.59 15.41 22.71
CA ILE A 458 -17.40 16.20 23.04
C ILE A 458 -17.74 17.45 23.85
N GLU A 459 -18.80 18.18 23.52
CA GLU A 459 -19.16 19.41 24.25
C GLU A 459 -19.49 19.12 25.71
N LYS A 460 -20.31 18.08 25.96
CA LYS A 460 -20.64 17.65 27.32
C LYS A 460 -19.42 17.08 28.05
N PHE A 461 -18.52 16.40 27.33
CA PHE A 461 -17.27 15.90 27.88
C PHE A 461 -16.36 17.04 28.34
N LEU A 462 -16.21 18.08 27.52
CA LEU A 462 -15.42 19.26 27.85
C LEU A 462 -16.03 20.05 29.00
N GLU A 463 -17.35 20.21 29.06
CA GLU A 463 -18.04 20.85 30.19
C GLU A 463 -17.78 20.13 31.52
N ASN A 464 -17.79 18.80 31.50
CA ASN A 464 -17.58 17.99 32.70
C ASN A 464 -16.13 18.00 33.18
N ASN A 465 -15.16 17.99 32.26
CA ASN A 465 -13.75 17.84 32.60
C ASN A 465 -12.98 19.17 32.67
N TYR A 466 -13.48 20.23 32.03
CA TYR A 466 -12.89 21.58 32.03
C TYR A 466 -13.91 22.64 32.53
N PRO A 467 -14.31 22.60 33.81
CA PRO A 467 -15.41 23.44 34.33
C PRO A 467 -15.10 24.96 34.30
N LEU A 468 -13.82 25.31 34.29
CA LEU A 468 -13.34 26.69 34.19
C LEU A 468 -13.35 27.24 32.76
N ASN A 469 -13.68 26.46 31.73
CA ASN A 469 -13.72 26.99 30.38
C ASN A 469 -14.70 28.17 30.23
N GLY A 470 -14.27 29.17 29.46
CA GLY A 470 -15.00 30.38 29.15
C GLY A 470 -14.47 31.63 29.88
N GLN A 471 -15.30 32.68 29.89
CA GLN A 471 -14.96 33.96 30.50
C GLN A 471 -15.31 33.98 31.99
N TRP A 472 -14.35 34.41 32.80
CA TRP A 472 -14.47 34.61 34.23
C TRP A 472 -14.06 36.03 34.62
N TYR A 473 -14.68 36.54 35.66
CA TYR A 473 -14.38 37.84 36.24
C TYR A 473 -13.76 37.63 37.61
N HIS A 474 -12.54 38.13 37.78
CA HIS A 474 -11.85 38.17 39.05
C HIS A 474 -12.04 39.54 39.68
N TYR A 475 -12.42 39.55 40.96
CA TYR A 475 -12.62 40.75 41.75
C TYR A 475 -11.75 40.71 43.00
N SER A 476 -11.03 41.80 43.26
CA SER A 476 -10.24 42.00 44.49
C SER A 476 -10.32 43.45 44.94
N PHE A 477 -9.96 43.71 46.20
CA PHE A 477 -9.70 45.09 46.65
C PHE A 477 -8.43 45.62 45.97
N LYS A 478 -8.37 46.92 45.68
CA LYS A 478 -7.14 47.53 45.13
C LYS A 478 -6.02 47.60 46.17
N SER A 479 -6.37 47.74 47.44
CA SER A 479 -5.41 47.76 48.54
C SER A 479 -6.01 47.21 49.82
N LYS A 480 -5.15 46.82 50.76
CA LYS A 480 -5.55 46.39 52.11
C LYS A 480 -6.19 47.50 52.95
N GLN A 481 -5.91 48.77 52.63
CA GLN A 481 -6.39 49.92 53.40
C GLN A 481 -7.68 50.52 52.83
N ASP A 482 -8.09 50.10 51.63
CA ASP A 482 -9.24 50.63 50.92
C ASP A 482 -10.23 49.52 50.56
N ASN A 483 -11.20 49.33 51.47
CA ASN A 483 -12.26 48.33 51.33
C ASN A 483 -13.41 48.83 50.44
N ASN A 484 -13.27 49.99 49.80
CA ASN A 484 -14.27 50.60 48.93
C ASN A 484 -13.86 50.62 47.44
N SER A 485 -12.58 50.38 47.14
CA SER A 485 -12.10 50.32 45.77
C SER A 485 -11.90 48.89 45.27
N LEU A 486 -12.60 48.59 44.17
CA LEU A 486 -12.64 47.31 43.50
C LEU A 486 -11.68 47.32 42.30
N GLN A 487 -10.96 46.22 42.12
CA GLN A 487 -10.26 45.87 40.89
C GLN A 487 -10.97 44.70 40.21
N GLU A 488 -11.27 44.86 38.93
CA GLU A 488 -11.83 43.81 38.07
C GLU A 488 -10.74 43.35 37.10
N SER A 489 -10.67 42.05 36.84
CA SER A 489 -9.82 41.46 35.81
C SER A 489 -10.60 40.36 35.10
N VAL A 490 -10.43 40.24 33.79
CA VAL A 490 -11.19 39.29 32.96
C VAL A 490 -10.29 38.15 32.54
N PHE A 491 -10.65 36.92 32.88
CA PHE A 491 -9.92 35.71 32.52
C PHE A 491 -10.71 34.97 31.44
N GLU A 492 -10.11 34.78 30.27
CA GLU A 492 -10.64 33.93 29.22
C GLU A 492 -9.87 32.61 29.23
N ILE A 493 -10.50 31.58 29.79
CA ILE A 493 -9.88 30.27 30.04
C ILE A 493 -10.29 29.30 28.94
N ASN A 494 -9.30 28.61 28.37
CA ASN A 494 -9.48 27.58 27.36
C ASN A 494 -8.59 26.37 27.69
N ASN A 495 -9.23 25.35 28.27
CA ASN A 495 -8.64 24.13 28.79
C ASN A 495 -7.53 24.45 29.82
N TYR A 496 -6.28 24.13 29.49
CA TYR A 496 -5.12 24.35 30.35
C TYR A 496 -4.42 25.71 30.15
N THR A 497 -4.97 26.60 29.34
CA THR A 497 -4.40 27.93 29.10
C THR A 497 -5.43 29.03 29.30
N PHE A 498 -4.98 30.24 29.58
CA PHE A 498 -5.87 31.38 29.67
C PHE A 498 -5.21 32.68 29.24
N THR A 499 -6.05 33.65 28.88
CA THR A 499 -5.65 35.05 28.71
C THR A 499 -6.37 35.89 29.76
N ALA A 500 -5.61 36.54 30.64
CA ALA A 500 -6.14 37.49 31.61
C ALA A 500 -5.95 38.92 31.13
N SER A 501 -7.03 39.69 31.09
CA SER A 501 -7.05 41.11 30.78
C SER A 501 -7.12 41.89 32.10
N PHE A 502 -5.99 42.48 32.47
CA PHE A 502 -5.85 43.41 33.58
C PHE A 502 -6.00 44.86 33.07
N PRO A 503 -6.24 45.85 33.95
CA PRO A 503 -6.24 47.25 33.56
C PRO A 503 -4.96 47.70 32.83
N GLN A 504 -3.83 47.03 33.11
CA GLN A 504 -2.52 47.40 32.56
C GLN A 504 -2.10 46.58 31.33
N GLY A 505 -2.94 45.65 30.89
CA GLY A 505 -2.66 44.84 29.71
C GLY A 505 -3.05 43.38 29.85
N LYS A 506 -2.83 42.63 28.76
CA LYS A 506 -3.14 41.21 28.68
C LYS A 506 -1.94 40.36 29.08
N ARG A 507 -2.18 39.31 29.87
CA ARG A 507 -1.19 38.30 30.25
C ARG A 507 -1.71 36.93 29.89
N GLN A 508 -0.81 36.05 29.47
CA GLN A 508 -1.11 34.64 29.27
C GLN A 508 -0.61 33.84 30.47
N GLY A 509 -1.25 32.70 30.71
CA GLY A 509 -0.83 31.75 31.73
C GLY A 509 -1.40 30.36 31.47
N SER A 510 -1.12 29.45 32.41
CA SER A 510 -1.53 28.05 32.33
C SER A 510 -2.32 27.63 33.56
N LEU A 511 -3.08 26.55 33.44
CA LEU A 511 -3.78 25.90 34.54
C LEU A 511 -3.16 24.53 34.79
N ILE A 512 -2.90 24.24 36.07
CA ILE A 512 -2.55 22.88 36.53
C ILE A 512 -3.70 22.39 37.40
N GLN A 513 -4.25 21.24 37.04
CA GLN A 513 -5.30 20.59 37.82
C GLN A 513 -4.73 19.37 38.55
N THR A 514 -5.00 19.30 39.84
CA THR A 514 -4.74 18.15 40.72
C THR A 514 -6.08 17.61 41.22
N ASN A 515 -6.09 16.54 42.02
CA ASN A 515 -7.35 16.01 42.57
C ASN A 515 -8.06 17.01 43.50
N GLU A 516 -7.29 17.77 44.30
CA GLU A 516 -7.84 18.70 45.29
C GLU A 516 -7.93 20.15 44.79
N TYR A 517 -7.01 20.56 43.92
CA TYR A 517 -6.85 21.96 43.52
C TYR A 517 -6.72 22.15 42.01
N THR A 518 -7.21 23.29 41.55
CA THR A 518 -6.80 23.90 40.28
C THR A 518 -5.95 25.13 40.58
N LEU A 519 -4.76 25.18 39.96
CA LEU A 519 -3.81 26.27 40.08
C LEU A 519 -3.81 27.05 38.77
N ILE A 520 -4.14 28.35 38.83
CA ILE A 520 -3.97 29.27 37.71
C ILE A 520 -2.61 29.94 37.88
N LEU A 521 -1.70 29.66 36.94
CA LEU A 521 -0.32 30.10 36.98
C LEU A 521 -0.12 31.34 36.10
N LEU A 522 0.35 32.41 36.72
CA LEU A 522 0.85 33.63 36.10
C LEU A 522 2.35 33.73 36.36
N GLN A 523 3.05 34.57 35.60
CA GLN A 523 4.52 34.72 35.69
C GLN A 523 5.05 35.01 37.11
N HIS A 524 4.26 35.72 37.93
CA HIS A 524 4.64 36.10 39.30
C HIS A 524 3.53 35.83 40.32
N SER A 525 2.53 35.04 39.97
CA SER A 525 1.45 34.70 40.90
C SER A 525 0.80 33.35 40.60
N VAL A 526 0.27 32.73 41.64
CA VAL A 526 -0.48 31.49 41.59
C VAL A 526 -1.81 31.74 42.27
N ILE A 527 -2.90 31.52 41.53
CA ILE A 527 -4.25 31.51 42.09
C ILE A 527 -4.60 30.06 42.39
N ARG A 528 -4.90 29.76 43.64
CA ARG A 528 -5.30 28.42 44.09
C ARG A 528 -6.82 28.37 44.26
N LEU A 529 -7.42 27.38 43.61
CA LEU A 529 -8.85 27.09 43.65
C LEU A 529 -9.04 25.68 44.20
N HIS A 530 -9.94 25.50 45.16
CA HIS A 530 -10.34 24.15 45.59
C HIS A 530 -11.35 23.57 44.58
N ASN A 531 -11.12 22.34 44.13
CA ASN A 531 -11.93 21.71 43.08
C ASN A 531 -13.41 21.55 43.45
N ILE A 532 -13.72 21.44 44.74
CA ILE A 532 -15.10 21.36 45.24
C ILE A 532 -15.96 22.56 44.84
N HIS A 533 -15.35 23.74 44.62
CA HIS A 533 -16.04 24.97 44.27
C HIS A 533 -16.14 25.22 42.76
N LEU A 534 -15.53 24.39 41.91
CA LEU A 534 -15.50 24.62 40.45
C LEU A 534 -16.87 24.57 39.78
N LYS A 535 -17.86 23.94 40.42
CA LYS A 535 -19.25 23.90 39.95
C LYS A 535 -20.05 25.13 40.39
N GLU A 536 -19.52 25.93 41.32
CA GLU A 536 -20.16 27.15 41.78
C GLU A 536 -20.00 28.25 40.72
N LYS A 537 -21.03 29.09 40.57
CA LYS A 537 -20.97 30.23 39.62
C LYS A 537 -20.10 31.37 40.13
N ILE A 538 -19.85 31.39 41.44
CA ILE A 538 -19.09 32.40 42.18
C ILE A 538 -18.38 31.67 43.32
N PHE A 539 -17.07 31.84 43.47
CA PHE A 539 -16.30 31.23 44.56
C PHE A 539 -15.10 32.09 44.95
N TYR A 540 -14.57 31.84 46.14
CA TYR A 540 -13.41 32.54 46.68
C TYR A 540 -12.11 31.89 46.23
N VAL A 541 -11.07 32.70 46.05
CA VAL A 541 -9.74 32.22 45.66
C VAL A 541 -8.68 32.83 46.56
N SER A 542 -7.61 32.05 46.78
CA SER A 542 -6.38 32.53 47.39
C SER A 542 -5.34 32.77 46.31
N ILE A 543 -4.61 33.87 46.41
CA ILE A 543 -3.59 34.26 45.45
C ILE A 543 -2.28 34.41 46.20
N ILE A 544 -1.26 33.70 45.75
CA ILE A 544 0.12 33.88 46.21
C ILE A 544 0.84 34.62 45.09
N GLY A 545 1.45 35.76 45.37
CA GLY A 545 2.18 36.51 44.36
C GLY A 545 3.33 37.31 44.94
N LYS A 546 4.05 38.01 44.08
CA LYS A 546 5.12 38.94 44.49
C LYS A 546 4.69 40.38 44.34
N GLU A 547 4.99 41.19 45.34
CA GLU A 547 4.88 42.64 45.25
C GLU A 547 5.99 43.18 44.33
N VAL A 548 5.64 44.08 43.42
CA VAL A 548 6.60 44.68 42.48
C VAL A 548 7.25 45.90 43.16
N GLY A 549 8.54 45.78 43.51
CA GLY A 549 9.36 46.78 44.20
C GLY A 549 10.75 46.22 44.56
N ILE A 550 11.61 47.01 45.22
CA ILE A 550 13.04 46.72 45.50
C ILE A 550 13.27 45.38 46.27
N HIS A 551 12.23 44.81 46.90
CA HIS A 551 12.37 43.65 47.79
C HIS A 551 11.62 42.37 47.37
N HIS A 552 10.86 42.34 46.26
CA HIS A 552 10.19 41.14 45.74
C HIS A 552 9.55 40.21 46.80
N LYS A 553 8.85 40.77 47.80
CA LYS A 553 8.28 40.01 48.92
C LYS A 553 7.08 39.18 48.45
N ASP A 554 6.95 37.98 48.99
CA ASP A 554 5.79 37.11 48.78
C ASP A 554 4.58 37.67 49.56
N VAL A 555 3.42 37.74 48.90
CA VAL A 555 2.17 38.26 49.44
C VAL A 555 1.06 37.24 49.22
N LEU A 556 0.25 37.02 50.26
CA LEU A 556 -1.00 36.28 50.19
C LEU A 556 -2.17 37.26 50.07
N LEU A 557 -2.97 37.11 49.01
CA LEU A 557 -4.15 37.91 48.72
C LEU A 557 -5.37 37.00 48.58
N PHE A 558 -6.56 37.61 48.64
CA PHE A 558 -7.84 36.93 48.43
C PHE A 558 -8.66 37.67 47.39
N GLY A 559 -9.46 36.92 46.67
CA GLY A 559 -10.36 37.47 45.65
C GLY A 559 -11.57 36.59 45.43
N LEU A 560 -12.42 37.06 44.53
CA LEU A 560 -13.65 36.39 44.11
C LEU A 560 -13.55 36.11 42.61
N PHE A 561 -13.78 34.87 42.21
CA PHE A 561 -14.01 34.51 40.82
C PHE A 561 -15.51 34.35 40.57
N SER A 562 -16.00 34.89 39.46
CA SER A 562 -17.40 34.78 39.05
C SER A 562 -17.52 34.52 37.55
N LYS A 563 -18.40 33.59 37.17
CA LYS A 563 -18.73 33.32 35.76
C LYS A 563 -19.68 34.38 35.16
N LYS A 564 -20.35 35.16 36.01
CA LYS A 564 -21.20 36.30 35.61
C LYS A 564 -20.59 37.61 36.07
N LYS A 565 -20.70 38.66 35.25
CA LYS A 565 -20.28 39.99 35.67
C LYS A 565 -21.15 40.48 36.83
N LEU A 566 -20.52 40.80 37.96
CA LEU A 566 -21.18 41.33 39.15
C LEU A 566 -21.20 42.87 39.11
N SER A 567 -22.22 43.48 39.71
CA SER A 567 -22.18 44.93 39.95
C SER A 567 -21.12 45.26 41.02
N LYS A 568 -20.63 46.50 41.02
CA LYS A 568 -19.64 46.95 42.01
C LYS A 568 -20.12 46.72 43.45
N GLU A 569 -21.39 47.00 43.72
CA GLU A 569 -22.03 46.82 45.03
C GLU A 569 -22.05 45.35 45.45
N GLN A 570 -22.44 44.45 44.55
CA GLN A 570 -22.48 43.01 44.81
C GLN A 570 -21.09 42.43 45.07
N ALA A 571 -20.10 42.83 44.26
CA ALA A 571 -18.73 42.38 44.42
C ALA A 571 -18.13 42.86 45.75
N LEU A 572 -18.35 44.14 46.12
CA LEU A 572 -17.88 44.69 47.40
C LEU A 572 -18.57 44.01 48.59
N LEU A 573 -19.87 43.75 48.53
CA LEU A 573 -20.59 43.03 49.58
C LEU A 573 -19.97 41.64 49.82
N LEU A 574 -19.73 40.88 48.75
CA LEU A 574 -19.17 39.54 48.83
C LEU A 574 -17.71 39.56 49.33
N LEU A 575 -16.89 40.50 48.85
CA LEU A 575 -15.51 40.65 49.31
C LEU A 575 -15.43 41.08 50.78
N ASN A 576 -16.30 41.99 51.23
CA ASN A 576 -16.36 42.42 52.63
C ASN A 576 -16.79 41.30 53.58
N SER A 577 -17.63 40.35 53.10
CA SER A 577 -18.00 39.17 53.91
C SER A 577 -16.81 38.23 54.20
N ILE A 578 -15.75 38.29 53.38
CA ILE A 578 -14.50 37.57 53.60
C ILE A 578 -13.59 38.35 54.56
N HIS A 579 -13.55 39.69 54.41
CA HIS A 579 -12.64 40.56 55.14
C HIS A 579 -13.00 40.70 56.64
N HIS A 580 -14.27 40.51 57.01
CA HIS A 580 -14.77 40.68 58.39
C HIS A 580 -14.68 39.45 59.31
N LYS A 581 -14.00 38.37 58.93
CA LYS A 581 -13.66 37.32 59.90
C LYS A 581 -12.47 37.80 60.75
N ASP A 582 -12.74 37.99 62.05
CA ASP A 582 -11.78 38.42 63.07
C ASP A 582 -10.44 37.66 62.99
N ASP A 583 -9.39 38.36 63.44
CA ASP A 583 -7.99 37.96 63.61
C ASP A 583 -7.79 36.60 64.35
N GLU A 584 -8.16 35.47 63.74
CA GLU A 584 -7.52 34.19 64.05
C GLU A 584 -6.25 34.07 63.21
N GLU A 585 -5.14 33.71 63.85
CA GLU A 585 -3.76 33.70 63.35
C GLU A 585 -3.56 33.00 61.99
N PHE A 586 -3.94 33.66 60.90
CA PHE A 586 -3.54 33.31 59.53
C PHE A 586 -2.24 34.04 59.11
N ARG A 587 -1.35 34.27 60.08
CA ARG A 587 0.02 34.72 59.84
C ARG A 587 0.99 33.63 60.27
N VAL A 588 1.55 32.90 59.30
CA VAL A 588 2.96 32.50 59.46
C VAL A 588 3.76 33.79 59.40
N LYS A 589 4.31 34.18 60.56
CA LYS A 589 5.19 35.34 60.73
C LYS A 589 6.35 35.27 59.73
N ILE A 590 6.48 36.29 58.90
CA ILE A 590 7.80 36.86 58.57
C ILE A 590 7.81 38.24 59.23
N CYS A 591 8.68 38.39 60.23
CA CYS A 591 8.67 39.49 61.19
C CYS A 591 8.98 40.88 60.59
N ASN A 592 8.21 41.85 61.10
CA ASN A 592 8.55 43.19 61.59
C ASN A 592 9.45 44.06 60.71
N ASP A 593 8.84 44.79 59.76
CA ASP A 593 8.78 46.27 59.80
C ASP A 593 7.92 46.81 58.64
N PHE A 594 7.44 48.03 58.82
CA PHE A 594 6.21 48.65 58.33
C PHE A 594 6.11 48.97 56.81
N HIS A 595 4.89 49.38 56.41
CA HIS A 595 4.42 50.07 55.18
C HIS A 595 4.13 49.21 53.93
N SER A 596 2.86 48.83 53.75
CA SER A 596 2.33 48.42 52.43
C SER A 596 1.99 49.66 51.61
N THR A 597 2.84 49.97 50.63
CA THR A 597 2.54 50.89 49.54
C THR A 597 1.86 50.09 48.44
N LEU A 598 0.71 50.59 47.95
CA LEU A 598 0.11 50.13 46.70
C LEU A 598 1.18 49.97 45.61
N ALA A 599 1.29 48.80 44.98
CA ALA A 599 1.99 48.68 43.72
C ALA A 599 1.15 49.38 42.63
N TYR A 600 1.51 50.64 42.37
CA TYR A 600 1.28 51.28 41.08
C TYR A 600 1.88 50.39 39.99
N PHE A 601 1.14 50.20 38.91
CA PHE A 601 1.67 49.65 37.69
C PHE A 601 1.92 50.82 36.76
N ASP A 602 3.17 51.24 36.63
CA ASP A 602 3.64 52.02 35.49
C ASP A 602 5.07 51.60 35.16
N ALA A 603 5.34 51.58 33.86
CA ALA A 603 6.66 51.76 33.29
C ALA A 603 6.46 52.43 31.93
N ASP A 604 6.42 53.76 31.93
CA ASP A 604 7.15 54.48 30.91
C ASP A 604 8.63 54.44 31.32
N ASP A 605 9.48 53.94 30.42
CA ASP A 605 10.79 54.53 30.16
C ASP A 605 11.22 54.10 28.76
N ASP A 606 10.80 54.90 27.77
CA ASP A 606 11.73 55.33 26.74
C ASP A 606 12.80 56.18 27.44
N THR A 607 14.04 55.68 27.56
CA THR A 607 15.26 56.44 27.24
C THR A 607 16.54 55.60 27.40
N MET A 608 17.33 55.56 26.31
CA MET A 608 18.81 55.51 26.22
C MET A 608 19.55 54.39 26.98
N THR A 609 20.20 53.40 26.34
CA THR A 609 21.19 53.42 25.23
C THR A 609 21.27 52.06 24.56
#